data_AF-A0A956I1E7-F1
#
_entry.id   AF-A0A956I1E7-F1
#
_cell.length_a   1.000
_cell.length_b   1.000
_cell.length_c   1.000
_cell.angle_alpha   90.00
_cell.angle_beta   90.00
_cell.angle_gamma   90.00
#
_symmetry.space_group_name_H-M   'P 1'
#
loop_
_entity.id
_entity.type
_entity.pdbx_description
1 polymer ?
#
loop_
_entity_poly.entity_id
_entity_poly.type
_entity_poly.pdbx_seq_one_letter_code
_entity_poly.pdbx_strand_id
1 'polypeptide(L)'
;MKGWKKAALVVVATAPIGVAVFAFVFMAQSELAFDESTCPFEEREVRDVEEGIRVRDEARECQPGVVEHRWVVLREGEPDLAIGQRRLTAEMWQGSTWTAELREGHVRLEIHDRSQDQTRVFNEHLDAGVSASD
;
A
#
# COMPACT_ATOMS: atom_id res chain seq x y z
N MET A 1 -44.19 -21.27 -28.75
CA MET A 1 -42.87 -21.51 -28.08
C MET A 1 -41.66 -21.03 -28.92
N LYS A 2 -41.63 -19.78 -29.43
CA LYS A 2 -40.57 -19.35 -30.38
C LYS A 2 -39.85 -18.02 -30.05
N GLY A 3 -40.43 -17.15 -29.21
CA GLY A 3 -39.83 -15.85 -28.85
C GLY A 3 -38.77 -15.93 -27.76
N TRP A 4 -39.08 -16.57 -26.62
CA TRP A 4 -38.18 -16.64 -25.46
C TRP A 4 -36.83 -17.32 -25.80
N LYS A 5 -36.83 -18.41 -26.58
CA LYS A 5 -35.57 -19.10 -26.94
C LYS A 5 -34.60 -18.22 -27.72
N LYS A 6 -35.08 -17.29 -28.55
CA LYS A 6 -34.23 -16.33 -29.27
C LYS A 6 -33.66 -15.26 -28.33
N ALA A 7 -34.49 -14.74 -27.43
CA ALA A 7 -34.06 -13.77 -26.42
C ALA A 7 -33.01 -14.37 -25.47
N ALA A 8 -33.22 -15.59 -25.00
CA ALA A 8 -32.27 -16.31 -24.15
C ALA A 8 -30.93 -16.53 -24.86
N LEU A 9 -30.95 -16.88 -26.15
CA LEU A 9 -29.74 -17.12 -26.93
C LEU A 9 -28.94 -15.83 -27.17
N VAL A 10 -29.62 -14.70 -27.39
CA VAL A 10 -28.97 -13.38 -27.48
C VAL A 10 -28.34 -13.00 -26.15
N VAL A 11 -29.05 -13.16 -25.03
CA VAL A 11 -28.51 -12.84 -23.69
C VAL A 11 -27.28 -13.69 -23.37
N VAL A 12 -27.32 -15.01 -23.64
CA VAL A 12 -26.17 -15.89 -23.43
C VAL A 12 -24.98 -15.53 -24.33
N ALA A 13 -25.24 -15.07 -25.56
CA ALA A 13 -24.18 -14.64 -26.47
C ALA A 13 -23.54 -13.30 -26.06
N THR A 14 -24.32 -12.37 -25.49
CA THR A 14 -23.82 -11.03 -25.11
C THR A 14 -23.34 -10.94 -23.66
N ALA A 15 -23.75 -11.87 -22.79
CA ALA A 15 -23.35 -11.89 -21.38
C ALA A 15 -21.82 -11.94 -21.17
N PRO A 16 -21.03 -12.73 -21.92
CA PRO A 16 -19.57 -12.73 -21.80
C PRO A 16 -18.95 -11.37 -22.09
N ILE A 17 -19.50 -10.63 -23.07
CA ILE A 17 -19.03 -9.27 -23.41
C ILE A 17 -19.33 -8.31 -22.26
N GLY A 18 -20.54 -8.37 -21.68
CA GLY A 18 -20.89 -7.57 -20.52
C GLY A 18 -20.00 -7.85 -19.31
N VAL A 19 -19.71 -9.13 -19.03
CA VAL A 19 -18.80 -9.54 -17.95
C VAL A 19 -17.38 -9.05 -18.22
N ALA A 20 -16.88 -9.18 -19.46
CA ALA A 20 -15.55 -8.69 -19.81
C ALA A 20 -15.43 -7.17 -19.65
N VAL A 21 -16.39 -6.39 -20.17
CA VAL A 21 -16.41 -4.93 -20.01
C VAL A 21 -16.46 -4.55 -18.53
N PHE A 22 -17.31 -5.20 -17.74
CA PHE A 22 -17.36 -4.97 -16.30
C PHE A 22 -16.03 -5.27 -15.61
N ALA A 23 -15.38 -6.39 -15.94
CA ALA A 23 -14.09 -6.75 -15.40
C ALA A 23 -13.00 -5.73 -15.77
N PHE A 24 -12.96 -5.25 -17.02
CA PHE A 24 -12.02 -4.20 -17.44
C PHE A 24 -12.25 -2.88 -16.71
N VAL A 25 -13.50 -2.45 -16.55
CA VAL A 25 -13.81 -1.24 -15.78
C VAL A 25 -13.39 -1.39 -14.32
N PHE A 26 -13.67 -2.56 -13.72
CA PHE A 26 -13.30 -2.86 -12.35
C PHE A 26 -11.78 -2.90 -12.15
N MET A 27 -11.03 -3.53 -13.06
CA MET A 27 -9.57 -3.53 -13.06
C MET A 27 -9.01 -2.11 -13.22
N ALA A 28 -9.50 -1.33 -14.17
CA ALA A 28 -9.04 0.05 -14.39
C ALA A 28 -9.29 0.95 -13.16
N GLN A 29 -10.45 0.80 -12.50
CA GLN A 29 -10.71 1.51 -11.24
C GLN A 29 -9.79 1.03 -10.11
N SER A 30 -9.41 -0.25 -10.11
CA SER A 30 -8.50 -0.81 -9.11
C SER A 30 -7.07 -0.32 -9.30
N GLU A 31 -6.60 -0.18 -10.54
CA GLU A 31 -5.27 0.37 -10.85
C GLU A 31 -5.17 1.85 -10.49
N LEU A 32 -6.19 2.66 -10.82
CA LEU A 32 -6.25 4.08 -10.44
C LEU A 32 -6.31 4.28 -8.93
N ALA A 33 -6.87 3.33 -8.18
CA ALA A 33 -6.93 3.41 -6.73
C ALA A 33 -5.54 3.32 -6.06
N PHE A 34 -4.47 2.94 -6.78
CA PHE A 34 -3.14 2.84 -6.17
C PHE A 34 -2.13 3.84 -6.72
N ASP A 35 -2.53 4.66 -7.69
CA ASP A 35 -1.70 5.75 -8.20
C ASP A 35 -1.50 6.83 -7.12
N GLU A 36 -0.24 7.14 -6.81
CA GLU A 36 0.12 8.18 -5.84
C GLU A 36 -0.37 9.57 -6.28
N SER A 37 -0.55 9.80 -7.59
CA SER A 37 -1.10 11.07 -8.09
C SER A 37 -2.56 11.30 -7.68
N THR A 38 -3.31 10.22 -7.51
CA THR A 38 -4.74 10.25 -7.20
C THR A 38 -4.99 10.04 -5.71
N CYS A 39 -4.15 9.25 -5.05
CA CYS A 39 -4.21 8.94 -3.63
C CYS A 39 -2.82 9.13 -3.00
N PRO A 40 -2.45 10.38 -2.66
CA PRO A 40 -1.14 10.68 -2.11
C PRO A 40 -1.02 10.17 -0.67
N PHE A 41 0.23 9.90 -0.28
CA PHE A 41 0.58 9.61 1.10
C PHE A 41 0.55 10.89 1.94
N GLU A 42 -0.04 10.81 3.13
CA GLU A 42 -0.06 11.88 4.12
C GLU A 42 0.89 11.53 5.27
N GLU A 43 1.67 12.52 5.73
CA GLU A 43 2.51 12.36 6.92
C GLU A 43 1.65 12.13 8.17
N ARG A 44 1.97 11.10 8.95
CA ARG A 44 1.26 10.73 10.17
C ARG A 44 2.09 11.01 11.41
N GLU A 45 3.34 10.57 11.36
CA GLU A 45 4.24 10.62 12.51
C GLU A 45 5.69 10.71 12.03
N VAL A 46 6.51 11.45 12.75
CA VAL A 46 7.96 11.50 12.53
C VAL A 46 8.65 11.19 13.83
N ARG A 47 9.68 10.34 13.78
CA ARG A 47 10.50 10.01 14.95
C ARG A 47 11.97 10.21 14.66
N ASP A 48 12.65 10.87 15.58
CA ASP A 48 14.10 10.95 15.60
C ASP A 48 14.69 9.60 16.02
N VAL A 49 15.66 9.12 15.24
CA VAL A 49 16.39 7.88 15.53
C VAL A 49 17.77 8.21 16.11
N GLU A 50 18.47 9.16 15.48
CA GLU A 50 19.75 9.73 15.92
C GLU A 50 19.85 11.16 15.40
N GLU A 51 20.89 11.91 15.79
CA GLU A 51 21.18 13.23 15.24
C GLU A 51 21.28 13.18 13.70
N GLY A 52 20.42 13.93 13.02
CA GLY A 52 20.37 13.99 11.55
C GLY A 52 19.66 12.82 10.87
N ILE A 53 19.10 11.85 11.62
CA ILE A 53 18.37 10.69 11.07
C ILE A 53 16.97 10.61 11.67
N ARG A 54 15.95 10.69 10.81
CA ARG A 54 14.54 10.57 11.20
C ARG A 54 13.83 9.50 10.38
N VAL A 55 12.78 8.92 10.93
CA VAL A 55 11.85 8.05 10.20
C VAL A 55 10.48 8.71 10.19
N ARG A 56 9.95 8.93 8.99
CA ARG A 56 8.60 9.44 8.73
C ARG A 56 7.68 8.27 8.39
N ASP A 57 6.61 8.12 9.16
CA ASP A 57 5.46 7.29 8.82
C ASP A 57 4.49 8.12 7.99
N GLU A 58 4.15 7.61 6.82
CA GLU A 58 3.17 8.16 5.91
C GLU A 58 2.05 7.14 5.71
N ALA A 59 0.80 7.60 5.64
CA ALA A 59 -0.33 6.71 5.40
C ALA A 59 -1.28 7.24 4.34
N ARG A 60 -2.01 6.31 3.71
CA ARG A 60 -3.12 6.60 2.80
C ARG A 60 -4.21 5.53 2.90
N GLU A 61 -5.44 5.91 2.56
CA GLU A 61 -6.58 5.02 2.42
C GLU A 61 -7.25 5.25 1.05
N CYS A 62 -6.83 4.48 0.05
CA CYS A 62 -7.33 4.65 -1.31
C CYS A 62 -8.53 3.75 -1.61
N GLN A 63 -8.63 2.64 -0.89
CA GLN A 63 -9.80 1.75 -0.91
C GLN A 63 -10.44 1.79 0.48
N PRO A 64 -11.77 1.93 0.58
CA PRO A 64 -12.46 1.95 1.86
C PRO A 64 -12.09 0.74 2.73
N GLY A 65 -11.64 1.01 3.95
CA GLY A 65 -11.28 0.02 4.95
C GLY A 65 -9.86 -0.54 4.84
N VAL A 66 -9.07 -0.10 3.86
CA VAL A 66 -7.69 -0.56 3.63
C VAL A 66 -6.71 0.59 3.75
N VAL A 67 -5.90 0.57 4.81
CA VAL A 67 -4.91 1.61 5.10
C VAL A 67 -3.51 1.08 4.78
N GLU A 68 -2.78 1.89 4.04
CA GLU A 68 -1.40 1.62 3.63
C GLU A 68 -0.47 2.58 4.34
N HIS A 69 0.49 2.03 5.07
CA HIS A 69 1.58 2.77 5.71
C HIS A 69 2.88 2.59 4.94
N ARG A 70 3.69 3.64 4.88
CA ARG A 70 5.04 3.67 4.31
C ARG A 70 5.96 4.37 5.30
N TRP A 71 7.11 3.76 5.59
CA TRP A 71 8.14 4.36 6.44
C TRP A 71 9.32 4.81 5.60
N VAL A 72 9.67 6.08 5.73
CA VAL A 72 10.68 6.77 4.95
C VAL A 72 11.77 7.26 5.89
N VAL A 73 13.01 6.88 5.61
CA VAL A 73 14.21 7.40 6.28
C VAL A 73 14.56 8.76 5.67
N LEU A 74 14.75 9.73 6.55
CA LEU A 74 15.15 11.09 6.23
C LEU A 74 16.55 11.33 6.80
N ARG A 75 17.51 11.58 5.92
CA ARG A 75 18.91 11.91 6.24
C ARG A 75 19.25 13.28 5.65
N GLU A 76 19.98 14.10 6.38
CA GLU A 76 20.36 15.44 5.89
C GLU A 76 21.24 15.34 4.63
N GLY A 77 20.81 15.96 3.53
CA GLY A 77 21.56 15.98 2.28
C GLY A 77 21.47 14.70 1.44
N GLU A 78 20.69 13.71 1.86
CA GLU A 78 20.43 12.47 1.12
C GLU A 78 18.96 12.40 0.66
N PRO A 79 18.66 11.64 -0.41
CA PRO A 79 17.28 11.43 -0.83
C PRO A 79 16.48 10.62 0.20
N ASP A 80 15.20 10.94 0.31
CA ASP A 80 14.21 10.18 1.10
C ASP A 80 14.22 8.71 0.67
N LEU A 81 14.35 7.80 1.64
CA LEU A 81 14.48 6.36 1.38
C LEU A 81 13.34 5.57 2.03
N ALA A 82 12.42 5.02 1.24
CA ALA A 82 11.39 4.13 1.76
C ALA A 82 11.99 2.78 2.17
N ILE A 83 11.90 2.43 3.45
CA ILE A 83 12.46 1.18 4.00
C ILE A 83 11.41 0.10 4.25
N GLY A 84 10.14 0.47 4.27
CA GLY A 84 9.04 -0.45 4.48
C GLY A 84 7.72 0.11 4.01
N GLN A 85 6.84 -0.80 3.59
CA GLN A 85 5.47 -0.48 3.21
C GLN A 85 4.58 -1.65 3.62
N ARG A 86 3.41 -1.34 4.18
CA ARG A 86 2.46 -2.37 4.59
C ARG A 86 1.04 -1.89 4.42
N ARG A 87 0.22 -2.77 3.84
CA ARG A 87 -1.21 -2.58 3.64
C ARG A 87 -1.98 -3.54 4.53
N LEU A 88 -2.85 -3.02 5.37
CA LEU A 88 -3.73 -3.79 6.25
C LEU A 88 -5.12 -3.14 6.29
N THR A 89 -6.08 -3.82 6.90
CA THR A 89 -7.36 -3.18 7.21
C THR A 89 -7.20 -2.17 8.33
N ALA A 90 -8.06 -1.14 8.37
CA ALA A 90 -8.06 -0.15 9.44
C ALA A 90 -8.16 -0.78 10.85
N GLU A 91 -8.90 -1.88 10.98
CA GLU A 91 -9.03 -2.63 12.25
C GLU A 91 -7.70 -3.24 12.70
N MET A 92 -6.92 -3.82 11.78
CA MET A 92 -5.62 -4.42 12.10
C MET A 92 -4.56 -3.39 12.52
N TRP A 93 -4.70 -2.14 12.06
CA TRP A 93 -3.85 -1.05 12.53
C TRP A 93 -4.18 -0.60 13.95
N GLN A 94 -5.37 -0.90 14.49
CA GLN A 94 -5.74 -0.47 15.83
C GLN A 94 -4.85 -1.12 16.89
N GLY A 95 -4.14 -0.28 17.65
CA GLY A 95 -3.21 -0.73 18.68
C GLY A 95 -1.89 -1.29 18.14
N SER A 96 -1.68 -1.26 16.82
CA SER A 96 -0.36 -1.49 16.25
C SER A 96 0.55 -0.31 16.58
N THR A 97 1.81 -0.59 16.86
CA THR A 97 2.84 0.44 17.11
C THR A 97 4.07 0.10 16.30
N TRP A 98 4.93 1.08 16.07
CA TRP A 98 6.22 0.85 15.43
C TRP A 98 7.32 1.47 16.27
N THR A 99 8.57 1.07 16.05
CA THR A 99 9.79 1.66 16.61
C THR A 99 10.86 1.69 15.51
N ALA A 100 11.81 2.62 15.62
CA ALA A 100 12.96 2.67 14.74
C ALA A 100 14.22 2.88 15.58
N GLU A 101 15.30 2.20 15.21
CA GLU A 101 16.60 2.31 15.83
C GLU A 101 17.71 2.29 14.79
N LEU A 102 18.86 2.89 15.11
CA LEU A 102 20.06 2.76 14.28
C LEU A 102 20.84 1.53 14.73
N ARG A 103 21.13 0.63 13.79
CA ARG A 103 21.90 -0.59 14.02
C ARG A 103 22.92 -0.77 12.92
N GLU A 104 24.21 -0.82 13.29
CA GLU A 104 25.31 -1.01 12.35
C GLU A 104 25.33 0.06 11.23
N GLY A 105 24.87 1.29 11.52
CA GLY A 105 24.78 2.40 10.56
C GLY A 105 23.50 2.42 9.71
N HIS A 106 22.63 1.42 9.87
CA HIS A 106 21.39 1.28 9.12
C HIS A 106 20.17 1.39 10.02
N VAL A 107 19.12 2.06 9.55
CA VAL A 107 17.84 2.14 10.26
C VAL A 107 17.16 0.78 10.22
N ARG A 108 16.78 0.29 11.41
CA ARG A 108 15.92 -0.87 11.59
C ARG A 108 14.59 -0.40 12.12
N LEU A 109 13.52 -0.76 11.41
CA LEU A 109 12.14 -0.50 11.79
C LEU A 109 11.50 -1.79 12.28
N GLU A 110 10.85 -1.74 13.43
CA GLU A 110 10.03 -2.85 13.94
C GLU A 110 8.58 -2.39 14.09
N ILE A 111 7.65 -3.18 13.57
CA ILE A 111 6.21 -2.93 13.68
C ILE A 111 5.62 -4.04 14.52
N HIS A 112 5.07 -3.68 15.67
CA HIS A 112 4.36 -4.57 16.54
C HIS A 112 2.86 -4.55 16.20
N ASP A 113 2.41 -5.60 15.52
CA ASP A 113 1.01 -5.81 15.14
C ASP A 113 0.29 -6.54 16.27
N ARG A 114 -0.49 -5.78 17.06
CA ARG A 114 -1.21 -6.32 18.21
C ARG A 114 -2.30 -7.30 17.81
N SER A 115 -2.90 -7.12 16.63
CA SER A 115 -4.00 -7.97 16.16
C SER A 115 -3.54 -9.40 15.87
N GLN A 116 -2.27 -9.56 15.48
CA GLN A 116 -1.67 -10.83 15.10
C GLN A 116 -0.62 -11.35 16.08
N ASP A 117 -0.31 -10.60 17.14
CA ASP A 117 0.81 -10.87 18.06
C ASP A 117 2.12 -11.13 17.30
N GLN A 118 2.37 -10.31 16.29
CA GLN A 118 3.51 -10.45 15.37
C GLN A 118 4.33 -9.18 15.32
N THR A 119 5.64 -9.32 15.37
CA THR A 119 6.57 -8.24 15.06
C THR A 119 7.11 -8.43 13.65
N ARG A 120 6.96 -7.40 12.80
CA ARG A 120 7.60 -7.34 11.49
C ARG A 120 8.78 -6.40 11.54
N VAL A 121 9.85 -6.78 10.87
CA VAL A 121 11.11 -6.03 10.84
C VAL A 121 11.41 -5.62 9.41
N PHE A 122 11.74 -4.36 9.21
CA PHE A 122 12.26 -3.82 7.97
C PHE A 122 13.63 -3.23 8.27
N ASN A 123 14.62 -3.54 7.44
CA ASN A 123 15.94 -2.93 7.53
C ASN A 123 16.12 -2.00 6.34
N GLU A 124 16.80 -0.89 6.56
CA GLU A 124 17.33 -0.05 5.50
C GLU A 124 18.29 -0.88 4.64
N HIS A 125 17.83 -1.26 3.43
CA HIS A 125 18.69 -1.88 2.43
C HIS A 125 19.13 -0.78 1.48
N LEU A 126 20.44 -0.65 1.28
CA LEU A 126 21.04 0.33 0.38
C LEU A 126 20.63 0.13 -1.11
N ASP A 127 19.91 -0.95 -1.42
CA ASP A 127 19.48 -1.32 -2.77
C ASP A 127 18.04 -0.87 -3.12
N ALA A 128 17.31 -0.17 -2.24
CA ALA A 128 15.91 0.24 -2.50
C ALA A 128 15.76 1.42 -3.50
N GLY A 129 16.76 1.63 -4.36
CA GLY A 129 16.73 2.58 -5.48
C GLY A 129 16.26 2.00 -6.82
N VAL A 130 15.79 0.75 -6.88
CA VAL A 130 15.34 0.12 -8.15
C VAL A 130 13.94 -0.48 -8.00
N SER A 131 12.93 0.39 -7.90
CA SER A 131 11.58 0.06 -8.37
C SER A 131 10.84 1.32 -8.83
N ALA A 132 11.50 2.09 -9.70
CA ALA A 132 10.84 3.10 -10.52
C ALA A 132 10.83 2.61 -11.97
N SER A 133 9.63 2.34 -12.47
CA SER A 133 9.21 2.41 -13.88
C SER A 133 9.64 1.28 -14.83
N ASP A 134 8.67 0.42 -15.17
CA ASP A 134 8.35 0.04 -16.55
C ASP A 134 6.82 -0.13 -16.68
#